data_AF-A0ABC8UCZ3-F1
#
_entry.id   AF-A0ABC8UCZ3-F1
#
_cell.length_a   1.000
_cell.length_b   1.000
_cell.length_c   1.000
_cell.angle_alpha   90.00
_cell.angle_beta   90.00
_cell.angle_gamma   90.00
#
_symmetry.space_group_name_H-M   'P 1'
#
loop_
_entity.id
_entity.type
_entity.pdbx_description
1 polymer ?
#
loop_
_entity_poly.entity_id
_entity_poly.type
_entity_poly.pdbx_seq_one_letter_code
_entity_poly.pdbx_strand_id
1 'polypeptide(L)'
;MPKKLAKLSKLQVLKGFVVGDTKDKYSCTLDDLAKLPDLTKLSIYTGMKSFPTNEHVSALAKLKRLLKLTIAWGGGALQDKADHKLPMAKSDDGEEKKKENGLIDTAKKRKVERSLSILPTMKLPTPPPPPPPPTLPSRLEKLDLKCIPERKTEGWLKPANLKGLKKLYIRGGKFFDLGQFQELDDEVVKEKDSWKVEQLRLKYLTELEMDWTKLQELFPKLIYLEKVECPKLSFFPCDESGVWSVDEQDTAKVEVNAE
;
A
#
# COMPACT_ATOMS: atom_id res chain seq x y z
N MET A 1 -2.43 -10.13 -21.90
CA MET A 1 -3.91 -10.10 -21.75
C MET A 1 -4.55 -9.54 -23.02
N PRO A 2 -5.51 -10.21 -23.69
CA PRO A 2 -6.02 -9.78 -25.00
C PRO A 2 -6.95 -8.56 -24.92
N LYS A 3 -6.71 -7.53 -25.74
CA LYS A 3 -7.51 -6.28 -25.77
C LYS A 3 -9.00 -6.48 -26.08
N LYS A 4 -9.36 -7.57 -26.78
CA LYS A 4 -10.76 -7.91 -27.09
C LYS A 4 -11.60 -8.20 -25.83
N LEU A 5 -10.96 -8.52 -24.70
CA LEU A 5 -11.62 -8.76 -23.42
C LEU A 5 -12.52 -7.60 -22.99
N ALA A 6 -12.08 -6.36 -23.24
CA ALA A 6 -12.81 -5.14 -22.91
C ALA A 6 -14.11 -4.93 -23.72
N LYS A 7 -14.38 -5.77 -24.72
CA LYS A 7 -15.61 -5.73 -25.52
C LYS A 7 -16.74 -6.60 -24.96
N LEU A 8 -16.47 -7.40 -23.92
CA LEU A 8 -17.44 -8.31 -23.32
C LEU A 8 -18.36 -7.56 -22.35
N SER A 9 -19.32 -6.79 -22.86
CA SER A 9 -20.16 -5.89 -22.06
C SER A 9 -20.93 -6.56 -20.90
N LYS A 10 -21.28 -7.86 -21.05
CA LYS A 10 -21.97 -8.65 -20.02
C LYS A 10 -21.02 -9.37 -19.04
N LEU A 11 -19.70 -9.16 -19.13
CA LEU A 11 -18.73 -9.84 -18.28
C LEU A 11 -18.82 -9.34 -16.84
N GLN A 12 -19.26 -10.22 -15.94
CA GLN A 12 -19.40 -9.90 -14.52
C GLN A 12 -18.20 -10.33 -13.68
N VAL A 13 -17.51 -11.40 -14.09
CA VAL A 13 -16.43 -12.02 -13.32
C VAL A 13 -15.23 -12.19 -14.23
N LEU A 14 -14.12 -11.57 -13.85
CA LEU A 14 -12.83 -11.71 -14.51
C LEU A 14 -11.79 -12.20 -13.51
N LYS A 15 -11.31 -13.43 -13.71
CA LYS A 15 -10.26 -14.02 -12.87
C LYS A 15 -8.98 -14.22 -13.68
N GLY A 16 -7.84 -14.04 -13.02
CA GLY A 16 -6.53 -14.26 -13.63
C GLY A 16 -6.09 -13.12 -14.55
N PHE A 17 -6.58 -11.90 -14.35
CA PHE A 17 -6.11 -10.74 -15.08
C PHE A 17 -4.65 -10.45 -14.70
N VAL A 18 -3.74 -10.43 -15.67
CA VAL A 18 -2.30 -10.27 -15.41
C VAL A 18 -1.90 -8.83 -15.68
N VAL A 19 -1.25 -8.19 -14.70
CA VAL A 19 -0.60 -6.88 -14.82
C VAL A 19 0.90 -7.08 -14.70
N GLY A 20 1.67 -6.47 -15.60
CA GLY A 20 3.13 -6.54 -15.60
C GLY A 20 3.75 -5.27 -16.18
N ASP A 21 5.08 -5.18 -16.11
CA ASP A 21 5.83 -3.96 -16.48
C ASP A 21 5.81 -3.66 -17.98
N THR A 22 5.48 -4.65 -18.81
CA THR A 22 5.49 -4.52 -20.27
C THR A 22 4.24 -3.81 -20.78
N LYS A 23 4.42 -2.58 -21.27
CA LYS A 23 3.36 -1.81 -21.95
C LYS A 23 3.22 -2.27 -23.40
N ASP A 24 2.53 -3.40 -23.61
CA ASP A 24 2.12 -3.81 -24.96
C ASP A 24 0.84 -3.06 -25.38
N LYS A 25 0.88 -2.36 -26.52
CA LYS A 25 -0.27 -1.65 -27.11
C LYS A 25 -1.48 -2.55 -27.41
N TYR A 26 -1.23 -3.84 -27.57
CA TYR A 26 -2.25 -4.86 -27.82
C TYR A 26 -2.73 -5.56 -26.55
N SER A 27 -2.17 -5.19 -25.39
CA SER A 27 -2.63 -5.71 -24.11
C SER A 27 -3.85 -4.94 -23.59
N CYS A 28 -4.76 -5.66 -22.96
CA CYS A 28 -5.85 -5.06 -22.19
C CYS A 28 -5.26 -4.45 -20.91
N THR A 29 -5.49 -3.16 -20.67
CA THR A 29 -5.06 -2.47 -19.45
C THR A 29 -6.17 -2.46 -18.39
N LEU A 30 -5.88 -2.00 -17.16
CA LEU A 30 -6.91 -1.78 -16.15
C LEU A 30 -7.92 -0.70 -16.58
N ASP A 31 -7.48 0.33 -17.29
CA ASP A 31 -8.38 1.36 -17.84
C ASP A 31 -9.35 0.79 -18.87
N ASP A 32 -8.91 -0.18 -19.67
CA ASP A 32 -9.79 -0.86 -20.61
C ASP A 32 -10.92 -1.62 -19.90
N LEU A 33 -10.69 -2.11 -18.67
CA LEU A 33 -11.73 -2.78 -17.88
C LEU A 33 -12.87 -1.84 -17.47
N ALA A 34 -12.67 -0.52 -17.47
CA ALA A 34 -13.74 0.45 -17.23
C ALA A 34 -14.85 0.41 -18.29
N LYS A 35 -14.58 -0.20 -19.45
CA LYS A 35 -15.57 -0.45 -20.51
C LYS A 35 -16.48 -1.64 -20.23
N LEU A 36 -16.26 -2.36 -19.13
CA LEU A 36 -17.06 -3.51 -18.70
C LEU A 36 -18.04 -3.05 -17.61
N PRO A 37 -19.25 -2.60 -17.99
CA PRO A 37 -20.17 -1.95 -17.05
C PRO A 37 -20.61 -2.90 -15.94
N ASP A 38 -20.67 -4.20 -16.20
CA ASP A 38 -21.21 -5.23 -15.30
C ASP A 38 -20.14 -5.94 -14.45
N LEU A 39 -18.87 -5.55 -14.56
CA LEU A 39 -17.78 -6.21 -13.85
C LEU A 39 -17.90 -6.02 -12.33
N THR A 40 -18.22 -7.10 -11.61
CA THR A 40 -18.41 -7.12 -10.15
C THR A 40 -17.27 -7.81 -9.42
N LYS A 41 -16.55 -8.72 -10.07
CA LYS A 41 -15.42 -9.44 -9.48
C LYS A 41 -14.20 -9.43 -10.39
N LEU A 42 -13.08 -8.99 -9.85
CA LEU A 42 -11.79 -8.94 -10.51
C LEU A 42 -10.74 -9.66 -9.66
N SER A 43 -9.96 -10.55 -10.28
CA SER A 43 -8.75 -11.11 -9.68
C SER A 43 -7.55 -10.75 -10.54
N ILE A 44 -6.60 -10.04 -9.95
CA ILE A 44 -5.37 -9.58 -10.55
C ILE A 44 -4.22 -10.45 -10.07
N TYR A 45 -3.32 -10.79 -11.00
CA TYR A 45 -2.01 -11.35 -10.73
C TYR A 45 -0.94 -10.38 -11.23
N THR A 46 0.08 -10.13 -10.42
CA THR A 46 1.17 -9.21 -10.79
C THR A 46 2.51 -9.72 -10.29
N GLY A 47 3.57 -9.50 -11.06
CA GLY A 47 4.95 -9.70 -10.60
C GLY A 47 5.61 -8.42 -10.10
N MET A 48 4.93 -7.28 -10.22
CA MET A 48 5.48 -5.95 -9.94
C MET A 48 5.43 -5.68 -8.44
N LYS A 49 6.58 -5.33 -7.84
CA LYS A 49 6.66 -4.99 -6.42
C LYS A 49 5.85 -3.73 -6.09
N SER A 50 6.00 -2.70 -6.91
CA SER A 50 5.37 -1.38 -6.77
C SER A 50 3.88 -1.33 -7.13
N PHE A 51 3.26 -2.48 -7.41
CA PHE A 51 1.84 -2.51 -7.67
C PHE A 51 1.07 -2.54 -6.34
N PRO A 52 0.02 -1.72 -6.17
CA PRO A 52 -0.51 -0.75 -7.13
C PRO A 52 0.12 0.65 -6.99
N THR A 53 0.48 1.26 -8.13
CA THR A 53 0.77 2.71 -8.20
C THR A 53 -0.51 3.55 -8.23
N ASN A 54 -0.42 4.87 -8.05
CA ASN A 54 -1.55 5.80 -8.16
C ASN A 54 -2.32 5.69 -9.48
N GLU A 55 -1.64 5.42 -10.60
CA GLU A 55 -2.29 5.18 -11.89
C GLU A 55 -3.17 3.92 -11.85
N HIS A 56 -2.68 2.84 -11.25
CA HIS A 56 -3.44 1.60 -11.09
C HIS A 56 -4.64 1.78 -10.17
N VAL A 57 -4.47 2.49 -9.05
CA VAL A 57 -5.59 2.80 -8.13
C VAL A 57 -6.63 3.65 -8.84
N SER A 58 -6.21 4.65 -9.63
CA SER A 58 -7.10 5.50 -10.43
C SER A 58 -7.86 4.69 -11.50
N ALA A 59 -7.20 3.74 -12.15
CA ALA A 59 -7.85 2.86 -13.12
C ALA A 59 -8.88 1.93 -12.46
N LEU A 60 -8.53 1.36 -11.29
CA LEU A 60 -9.45 0.54 -10.50
C LEU A 60 -10.67 1.36 -10.07
N ALA A 61 -10.49 2.60 -9.63
CA ALA A 61 -11.57 3.50 -9.20
C ALA A 61 -12.67 3.70 -10.25
N LYS A 62 -12.33 3.57 -11.54
CA LYS A 62 -13.29 3.67 -12.67
C LYS A 62 -14.25 2.48 -12.74
N LEU A 63 -13.98 1.36 -12.05
CA LEU A 63 -14.80 0.15 -12.03
C LEU A 63 -15.98 0.29 -11.06
N LYS A 64 -16.99 1.06 -11.47
CA LYS A 64 -18.11 1.51 -10.61
C LYS A 64 -18.97 0.38 -10.00
N ARG A 65 -18.98 -0.83 -10.56
CA ARG A 65 -19.74 -1.98 -10.04
C ARG A 65 -18.88 -3.02 -9.35
N LEU A 66 -17.58 -2.78 -9.18
CA LEU A 66 -16.67 -3.76 -8.59
C LEU A 66 -16.96 -3.94 -7.09
N LEU A 67 -17.33 -5.15 -6.71
CA LEU A 67 -17.62 -5.54 -5.32
C LEU A 67 -16.50 -6.37 -4.70
N LYS A 68 -15.78 -7.15 -5.52
CA LYS A 68 -14.79 -8.12 -5.06
C LYS A 68 -13.48 -7.95 -5.84
N LEU A 69 -12.42 -7.58 -5.14
CA LEU A 69 -11.08 -7.46 -5.69
C LEU A 69 -10.15 -8.46 -5.02
N THR A 70 -9.44 -9.23 -5.83
CA THR A 70 -8.32 -10.05 -5.38
C THR A 70 -7.05 -9.58 -6.07
N ILE A 71 -5.97 -9.38 -5.34
CA ILE A 71 -4.64 -9.07 -5.88
C ILE A 71 -3.67 -10.11 -5.35
N ALA A 72 -2.99 -10.79 -6.26
CA ALA A 72 -1.98 -11.79 -5.94
C ALA A 72 -0.64 -11.39 -6.56
N TRP A 73 0.39 -11.36 -5.72
CA TRP A 73 1.75 -11.09 -6.18
C TRP A 73 2.51 -12.40 -6.39
N GLY A 74 3.19 -12.49 -7.53
CA GLY A 74 4.03 -13.63 -7.90
C GLY A 74 5.42 -13.59 -7.28
N GLY A 75 6.16 -14.70 -7.39
CA GLY A 75 7.50 -14.86 -6.79
C GLY A 75 8.54 -13.80 -7.20
N GLY A 76 8.41 -13.20 -8.39
CA GLY A 76 9.26 -12.09 -8.83
C GLY A 76 9.14 -10.83 -7.95
N ALA A 77 8.00 -10.63 -7.28
CA ALA A 77 7.80 -9.52 -6.37
C ALA A 77 8.47 -9.73 -4.99
N LEU A 78 8.83 -10.96 -4.63
CA LEU A 78 9.39 -11.30 -3.31
C LEU A 78 10.93 -11.36 -3.29
N GLN A 79 11.58 -11.34 -4.45
CA GLN A 79 13.03 -11.41 -4.57
C GLN A 79 13.68 -10.07 -4.24
N ASP A 80 14.20 -9.91 -3.03
CA ASP A 80 15.21 -8.89 -2.73
C ASP A 80 16.48 -9.37 -3.43
N LYS A 81 16.86 -8.74 -4.55
CA LYS A 81 18.15 -9.05 -5.17
C LYS A 81 19.22 -8.70 -4.15
N ALA A 82 19.91 -9.72 -3.65
CA ALA A 82 21.17 -9.56 -2.95
C ALA A 82 22.21 -9.09 -3.97
N ASP A 83 22.18 -7.80 -4.31
CA ASP A 83 23.23 -7.18 -5.11
C ASP A 83 24.45 -6.88 -4.22
N HIS A 84 25.11 -7.95 -3.78
CA HIS A 84 26.52 -7.93 -3.40
C HIS A 84 27.31 -8.75 -4.42
N LYS A 85 27.47 -8.21 -5.64
CA LYS A 85 28.65 -8.50 -6.45
C LYS A 85 29.70 -7.45 -6.12
N LEU A 86 30.51 -7.73 -5.11
CA LEU A 86 31.86 -7.18 -5.02
C LEU A 86 32.67 -7.76 -6.19
N PRO A 87 33.35 -6.95 -7.01
CA PRO A 87 34.47 -7.45 -7.79
C PRO A 87 35.74 -7.40 -6.93
N MET A 88 36.30 -8.58 -6.63
CA MET A 88 37.64 -8.72 -6.04
C MET A 88 38.72 -8.65 -7.12
N ALA A 89 39.66 -7.73 -6.87
CA ALA A 89 41.11 -7.76 -7.12
C ALA A 89 41.68 -7.81 -8.56
N LYS A 90 42.57 -6.86 -8.87
CA LYS A 90 44.04 -7.05 -8.82
C LYS A 90 44.83 -5.73 -8.99
N SER A 91 46.00 -5.73 -8.33
CA SER A 91 47.07 -4.75 -8.13
C SER A 91 47.92 -4.44 -9.38
N ASP A 92 48.61 -3.29 -9.45
CA ASP A 92 50.08 -3.17 -9.20
C ASP A 92 50.66 -1.75 -9.48
N ASP A 93 51.82 -1.49 -8.88
CA ASP A 93 52.64 -0.29 -8.62
C ASP A 93 53.18 0.58 -9.80
N GLY A 94 53.66 1.81 -9.48
CA GLY A 94 54.85 2.42 -10.14
C GLY A 94 54.91 3.94 -10.46
N GLU A 95 55.43 4.73 -9.51
CA GLU A 95 56.38 5.90 -9.57
C GLU A 95 56.31 7.15 -10.51
N GLU A 96 56.40 8.31 -9.82
CA GLU A 96 57.02 9.65 -10.05
C GLU A 96 57.46 10.22 -11.43
N LYS A 97 57.12 11.51 -11.67
CA LYS A 97 58.07 12.68 -11.63
C LYS A 97 57.45 14.07 -11.89
N LYS A 98 57.79 15.04 -11.01
CA LYS A 98 58.21 16.48 -11.15
C LYS A 98 57.85 17.25 -12.46
N LYS A 99 57.54 18.57 -12.51
CA LYS A 99 58.02 19.76 -11.75
C LYS A 99 57.34 21.07 -12.26
N GLU A 100 57.36 22.11 -11.39
CA GLU A 100 57.43 23.59 -11.65
C GLU A 100 56.26 24.32 -12.37
N ASN A 101 55.89 25.59 -12.11
CA ASN A 101 56.54 26.70 -11.39
C ASN A 101 55.55 27.82 -10.96
N GLY A 102 55.81 28.43 -9.79
CA GLY A 102 55.72 29.89 -9.43
C GLY A 102 54.36 30.62 -9.48
N LEU A 103 54.04 31.63 -8.66
CA LEU A 103 54.85 32.51 -7.80
C LEU A 103 53.88 33.33 -6.89
N ILE A 104 54.27 33.52 -5.61
CA ILE A 104 54.08 34.61 -4.60
C ILE A 104 53.00 35.72 -4.81
N ASP A 105 52.48 36.49 -3.85
CA ASP A 105 52.64 36.65 -2.41
C ASP A 105 51.53 37.60 -1.88
N THR A 106 51.22 37.46 -0.59
CA THR A 106 50.83 38.50 0.39
C THR A 106 49.69 39.53 0.20
N ALA A 107 48.93 39.64 1.30
CA ALA A 107 48.54 40.87 2.03
C ALA A 107 47.12 41.48 1.87
N LYS A 108 46.37 41.32 2.99
CA LYS A 108 45.60 42.33 3.75
C LYS A 108 44.42 43.10 3.12
N LYS A 109 43.25 42.74 3.67
CA LYS A 109 42.16 43.58 4.21
C LYS A 109 41.55 44.66 3.32
N ARG A 110 40.23 44.58 3.13
CA ARG A 110 39.28 45.67 3.45
C ARG A 110 37.84 45.15 3.55
N LYS A 111 37.21 45.53 4.66
CA LYS A 111 35.79 45.34 5.01
C LYS A 111 34.95 46.21 4.07
N VAL A 112 34.00 45.63 3.34
CA VAL A 112 32.96 46.37 2.62
C VAL A 112 31.61 45.82 3.07
N GLU A 113 30.95 46.59 3.92
CA GLU A 113 29.55 46.43 4.25
C GLU A 113 28.73 46.77 2.99
N ARG A 114 28.06 45.77 2.42
CA ARG A 114 27.02 46.00 1.41
C ARG A 114 25.67 45.93 2.11
N SER A 115 25.07 47.10 2.28
CA SER A 115 23.67 47.27 2.62
C SER A 115 22.80 46.61 1.54
N LEU A 116 22.03 45.59 1.94
CA LEU A 116 20.98 45.02 1.11
C LEU A 116 19.70 45.82 1.36
N SER A 117 19.26 46.55 0.35
CA SER A 117 17.94 47.17 0.30
C SER A 117 16.87 46.06 0.28
N ILE A 118 15.96 46.10 1.25
CA ILE A 118 14.81 45.22 1.35
C ILE A 118 13.80 45.63 0.27
N LEU A 119 13.56 44.77 -0.71
CA LEU A 119 12.44 44.91 -1.64
C LEU A 119 11.18 44.26 -1.04
N PRO A 120 9.99 44.85 -1.21
CA PRO A 120 8.76 44.25 -0.73
C PRO A 120 8.45 42.96 -1.49
N THR A 121 8.30 41.86 -0.73
CA THR A 121 7.89 40.54 -1.26
C THR A 121 6.44 40.62 -1.74
N MET A 122 6.24 40.51 -3.06
CA MET A 122 4.91 40.25 -3.62
C MET A 122 4.52 38.81 -3.29
N LYS A 123 3.37 38.61 -2.63
CA LYS A 123 2.82 37.27 -2.37
C LYS A 123 2.57 36.55 -3.71
N LEU A 124 3.37 35.53 -3.97
CA LEU A 124 3.16 34.61 -5.09
C LEU A 124 1.80 33.91 -4.91
N PRO A 125 0.96 33.79 -5.96
CA PRO A 125 -0.27 33.00 -5.89
C PRO A 125 0.09 31.56 -5.48
N THR A 126 -0.43 31.10 -4.34
CA THR A 126 -0.22 29.72 -3.90
C THR A 126 -0.79 28.77 -4.96
N PRO A 127 -0.03 27.76 -5.42
CA PRO A 127 -0.56 26.78 -6.35
C PRO A 127 -1.79 26.10 -5.72
N PRO A 128 -2.80 25.72 -6.55
CA PRO A 128 -3.96 25.02 -6.03
C PRO A 128 -3.52 23.75 -5.28
N PRO A 129 -4.20 23.39 -4.18
CA PRO A 129 -3.86 22.21 -3.41
C PRO A 129 -3.84 20.97 -4.33
N PRO A 130 -2.87 20.06 -4.14
CA PRO A 130 -2.76 18.87 -4.98
C PRO A 130 -4.05 18.05 -4.89
N PRO A 131 -4.48 17.41 -5.99
CA PRO A 131 -5.68 16.56 -5.98
C PRO A 131 -5.51 15.45 -4.93
N PRO A 132 -6.60 15.06 -4.25
CA PRO A 132 -6.54 14.00 -3.25
C PRO A 132 -6.04 12.70 -3.91
N PRO A 133 -5.25 11.89 -3.18
CA PRO A 133 -4.74 10.63 -3.72
C PRO A 133 -5.89 9.72 -4.15
N PRO A 134 -5.71 8.96 -5.24
CA PRO A 134 -6.75 8.09 -5.76
C PRO A 134 -7.13 7.01 -4.73
N THR A 135 -8.41 6.67 -4.68
CA THR A 135 -8.97 5.66 -3.78
C THR A 135 -9.53 4.48 -4.57
N LEU A 136 -9.65 3.34 -3.91
CA LEU A 136 -10.27 2.15 -4.51
C LEU A 136 -11.78 2.36 -4.75
N PRO A 137 -12.44 1.51 -5.57
CA PRO A 137 -13.87 1.62 -5.85
C PRO A 137 -14.72 1.72 -4.57
N SER A 138 -15.62 2.71 -4.52
CA SER A 138 -16.43 3.00 -3.34
C SER A 138 -17.41 1.87 -2.96
N ARG A 139 -17.77 0.99 -3.91
CA ARG A 139 -18.63 -0.19 -3.69
C ARG A 139 -17.86 -1.47 -3.35
N LEU A 140 -16.55 -1.38 -3.16
CA LEU A 140 -15.73 -2.55 -2.86
C LEU A 140 -16.09 -3.13 -1.48
N GLU A 141 -16.73 -4.29 -1.47
CA GLU A 141 -17.16 -4.98 -0.24
C GLU A 141 -16.13 -6.00 0.25
N LYS A 142 -15.33 -6.56 -0.67
CA LYS A 142 -14.31 -7.56 -0.36
C LYS A 142 -12.99 -7.27 -1.04
N LEU A 143 -11.93 -7.28 -0.25
CA LEU A 143 -10.55 -7.16 -0.67
C LEU A 143 -9.77 -8.39 -0.21
N ASP A 144 -9.04 -9.02 -1.13
CA ASP A 144 -8.26 -10.23 -0.88
C ASP A 144 -6.85 -10.08 -1.44
N LEU A 145 -5.89 -9.94 -0.55
CA LEU A 145 -4.49 -9.68 -0.87
C LEU A 145 -3.67 -10.94 -0.58
N LYS A 146 -2.86 -11.36 -1.56
CA LYS A 146 -2.03 -12.57 -1.46
C LYS A 146 -0.57 -12.27 -1.77
N CYS A 147 0.32 -12.64 -0.87
CA CYS A 147 1.77 -12.54 -1.04
C CYS A 147 2.26 -11.09 -1.21
N ILE A 148 1.70 -10.13 -0.46
CA ILE A 148 2.08 -8.71 -0.54
C ILE A 148 3.61 -8.60 -0.39
N PRO A 149 4.32 -7.98 -1.35
CA PRO A 149 5.77 -7.92 -1.34
C PRO A 149 6.30 -6.84 -0.39
N GLU A 150 5.53 -5.78 -0.23
CA GLU A 150 5.86 -4.64 0.61
C GLU A 150 5.59 -4.92 2.08
N ARG A 151 6.40 -4.26 2.90
CA ARG A 151 6.46 -4.42 4.36
C ARG A 151 5.45 -3.51 5.07
N LYS A 152 5.33 -2.28 4.59
CA LYS A 152 4.49 -1.22 5.16
C LYS A 152 3.18 -1.10 4.40
N THR A 153 2.15 -0.62 5.09
CA THR A 153 0.87 -0.26 4.49
C THR A 153 1.02 0.94 3.56
N GLU A 154 0.75 0.72 2.28
CA GLU A 154 0.61 1.79 1.30
C GLU A 154 -0.65 2.63 1.54
N GLY A 155 -0.62 3.90 1.12
CA GLY A 155 -1.66 4.87 1.44
C GLY A 155 -3.09 4.48 0.99
N TRP A 156 -3.24 3.54 0.07
CA TRP A 156 -4.54 3.03 -0.39
C TRP A 156 -5.18 1.98 0.54
N LEU A 157 -4.39 1.25 1.33
CA LEU A 157 -4.84 0.18 2.23
C LEU A 157 -5.09 0.70 3.65
N LYS A 158 -6.00 1.67 3.80
CA LYS A 158 -6.34 2.25 5.11
C LYS A 158 -7.84 2.44 5.27
N PRO A 159 -8.36 2.51 6.51
CA PRO A 159 -9.79 2.58 6.75
C PRO A 159 -10.46 3.79 6.06
N ALA A 160 -9.80 4.95 6.05
CA ALA A 160 -10.29 6.17 5.39
C ALA A 160 -10.64 5.97 3.90
N ASN A 161 -9.93 5.07 3.22
CA ASN A 161 -10.07 4.82 1.78
C ASN A 161 -10.99 3.64 1.45
N LEU A 162 -11.40 2.87 2.45
CA LEU A 162 -12.09 1.58 2.31
C LEU A 162 -13.39 1.53 3.12
N LYS A 163 -14.15 2.63 3.10
CA LYS A 163 -15.35 2.83 3.93
C LYS A 163 -16.47 1.80 3.73
N GLY A 164 -16.56 1.19 2.54
CA GLY A 164 -17.55 0.16 2.20
C GLY A 164 -17.09 -1.29 2.39
N LEU A 165 -15.85 -1.49 2.86
CA LEU A 165 -15.24 -2.81 2.93
C LEU A 165 -15.82 -3.61 4.12
N LYS A 166 -16.42 -4.76 3.81
CA LYS A 166 -16.97 -5.69 4.81
C LYS A 166 -16.03 -6.86 5.09
N LYS A 167 -15.23 -7.26 4.09
CA LYS A 167 -14.34 -8.43 4.17
C LYS A 167 -12.93 -8.09 3.74
N LEU A 168 -11.95 -8.31 4.62
CA LEU A 168 -10.53 -8.07 4.34
C LEU A 168 -9.74 -9.36 4.55
N TYR A 169 -9.16 -9.91 3.48
CA TYR A 169 -8.36 -11.13 3.53
C TYR A 169 -6.93 -10.80 3.17
N ILE A 170 -5.97 -11.19 4.01
CA ILE A 170 -4.54 -10.97 3.80
C ILE A 170 -3.81 -12.27 4.06
N ARG A 171 -3.06 -12.75 3.05
CA ARG A 171 -2.47 -14.09 3.06
C ARG A 171 -1.04 -14.09 2.54
N GLY A 172 -0.10 -14.55 3.35
CA GLY A 172 1.31 -14.64 2.96
C GLY A 172 1.96 -13.28 2.69
N GLY A 173 3.23 -13.31 2.31
CA GLY A 173 4.03 -12.11 2.02
C GLY A 173 4.79 -11.60 3.24
N LYS A 174 5.35 -10.38 3.13
CA LYS A 174 6.18 -9.74 4.17
C LYS A 174 5.42 -8.65 4.95
N PHE A 175 4.10 -8.68 4.87
CA PHE A 175 3.19 -7.67 5.40
C PHE A 175 3.11 -7.72 6.93
N PHE A 176 3.26 -6.57 7.59
CA PHE A 176 3.21 -6.47 9.06
C PHE A 176 2.33 -5.34 9.62
N ASP A 177 1.73 -4.52 8.77
CA ASP A 177 1.08 -3.27 9.16
C ASP A 177 -0.40 -3.28 8.69
N LEU A 178 -1.37 -3.16 9.59
CA LEU A 178 -2.80 -3.02 9.32
C LEU A 178 -3.32 -1.58 9.56
N GLY A 179 -2.40 -0.63 9.75
CA GLY A 179 -2.69 0.75 10.15
C GLY A 179 -2.35 1.06 11.62
N GLN A 180 -1.71 0.13 12.34
CA GLN A 180 -1.36 0.35 13.76
C GLN A 180 -0.25 1.39 13.97
N PHE A 181 0.52 1.73 12.92
CA PHE A 181 1.65 2.68 13.00
C PHE A 181 1.33 4.07 12.43
N GLN A 182 0.06 4.40 12.23
CA GLN A 182 -0.37 5.64 11.56
C GLN A 182 -0.17 6.91 12.42
N GLU A 183 0.38 6.77 13.63
CA GLU A 183 0.53 7.81 14.67
C GLU A 183 1.79 8.68 14.53
N LEU A 184 2.67 8.46 13.55
CA LEU A 184 3.99 9.09 13.52
C LEU A 184 4.10 10.42 12.74
N ASP A 185 3.07 10.87 12.04
CA ASP A 185 3.24 11.94 11.04
C ASP A 185 2.53 13.29 11.32
N ASP A 186 1.65 13.46 12.33
CA ASP A 186 1.00 14.77 12.59
C ASP A 186 0.67 15.00 14.08
N GLU A 187 1.12 16.13 14.66
CA GLU A 187 0.86 16.64 16.03
C GLU A 187 -0.63 17.01 16.33
N VAL A 188 -1.58 16.51 15.55
CA VAL A 188 -3.00 16.76 15.77
C VAL A 188 -3.66 15.43 16.08
N VAL A 189 -4.26 15.34 17.27
CA VAL A 189 -5.10 14.23 17.72
C VAL A 189 -6.29 14.08 16.76
N LYS A 190 -6.08 13.42 15.63
CA LYS A 190 -7.15 12.92 14.77
C LYS A 190 -7.69 11.66 15.40
N GLU A 191 -9.01 11.57 15.50
CA GLU A 191 -9.68 10.31 15.82
C GLU A 191 -9.10 9.21 14.93
N LYS A 192 -8.65 8.13 15.58
CA LYS A 192 -8.04 6.98 14.90
C LYS A 192 -9.12 6.35 14.01
N ASP A 193 -8.97 6.53 12.70
CA ASP A 193 -9.85 5.90 11.72
C ASP A 193 -9.84 4.37 11.95
N SER A 194 -11.02 3.78 12.18
CA SER A 194 -11.18 2.35 12.44
C SER A 194 -11.82 1.63 11.25
N TRP A 195 -11.52 0.33 11.12
CA TRP A 195 -12.07 -0.50 10.06
C TRP A 195 -13.54 -0.83 10.33
N LYS A 196 -14.39 -0.65 9.31
CA LYS A 196 -15.80 -1.12 9.31
C LYS A 196 -15.94 -2.58 8.86
N VAL A 197 -14.83 -3.32 8.86
CA VAL A 197 -14.76 -4.70 8.37
C VAL A 197 -15.39 -5.63 9.40
N GLU A 198 -16.26 -6.50 8.90
CA GLU A 198 -17.00 -7.50 9.69
C GLU A 198 -16.28 -8.85 9.69
N GLN A 199 -15.58 -9.19 8.59
CA GLN A 199 -14.89 -10.47 8.44
C GLN A 199 -13.42 -10.26 8.05
N LEU A 200 -12.52 -10.69 8.93
CA LEU A 200 -11.07 -10.63 8.74
C LEU A 200 -10.51 -12.05 8.55
N ARG A 201 -9.60 -12.21 7.59
CA ARG A 201 -8.87 -13.47 7.40
C ARG A 201 -7.38 -13.18 7.27
N LEU A 202 -6.60 -13.66 8.22
CA LEU A 202 -5.16 -13.51 8.30
C LEU A 202 -4.53 -14.90 8.20
N LYS A 203 -3.75 -15.15 7.15
CA LYS A 203 -3.07 -16.45 6.99
C LYS A 203 -1.61 -16.31 6.62
N TYR A 204 -0.75 -17.13 7.22
CA TYR A 204 0.67 -17.24 6.85
C TYR A 204 1.42 -15.90 6.97
N LEU A 205 1.13 -15.13 8.03
CA LEU A 205 1.72 -13.81 8.26
C LEU A 205 2.74 -13.90 9.40
N THR A 206 4.02 -14.08 9.04
CA THR A 206 5.10 -14.28 10.02
C THR A 206 5.53 -13.00 10.72
N GLU A 207 5.34 -11.84 10.08
CA GLU A 207 5.81 -10.54 10.57
C GLU A 207 4.73 -9.69 11.24
N LEU A 208 3.45 -10.03 11.08
CA LEU A 208 2.35 -9.29 11.69
C LEU A 208 2.28 -9.58 13.20
N GLU A 209 2.63 -8.58 14.00
CA GLU A 209 2.62 -8.64 15.46
C GLU A 209 1.55 -7.71 16.04
N MET A 210 0.69 -8.27 16.89
CA MET A 210 -0.30 -7.55 17.69
C MET A 210 -1.01 -8.50 18.65
N ASP A 211 -1.55 -7.95 19.73
CA ASP A 211 -2.48 -8.64 20.62
C ASP A 211 -3.93 -8.49 20.15
N TRP A 212 -4.82 -9.28 20.74
CA TRP A 212 -6.25 -9.25 20.45
C TRP A 212 -6.91 -7.90 20.75
N THR A 213 -6.56 -7.25 21.86
CA THR A 213 -7.14 -5.95 22.25
C THR A 213 -6.89 -4.88 21.19
N LYS A 214 -5.65 -4.74 20.71
CA LYS A 214 -5.27 -3.82 19.64
C LYS A 214 -6.00 -4.14 18.33
N LEU A 215 -6.20 -5.43 18.02
CA LEU A 215 -6.98 -5.81 16.86
C LEU A 215 -8.44 -5.35 16.98
N GLN A 216 -9.07 -5.52 18.15
CA GLN A 216 -10.44 -5.07 18.39
C GLN A 216 -10.60 -3.55 18.26
N GLU A 217 -9.60 -2.77 18.72
CA GLU A 217 -9.57 -1.32 18.51
C GLU A 217 -9.53 -0.94 17.02
N LEU A 218 -8.73 -1.67 16.23
CA LEU A 218 -8.64 -1.46 14.78
C LEU A 218 -9.90 -1.93 14.04
N PHE A 219 -10.54 -2.99 14.52
CA PHE A 219 -11.69 -3.65 13.89
C PHE A 219 -12.89 -3.73 14.85
N PRO A 220 -13.51 -2.60 15.23
CA PRO A 220 -14.56 -2.58 16.26
C PRO A 220 -15.86 -3.28 15.82
N LYS A 221 -16.05 -3.52 14.51
CA LYS A 221 -17.22 -4.21 13.95
C LYS A 221 -16.95 -5.67 13.58
N LEU A 222 -15.83 -6.23 14.03
CA LEU A 222 -15.44 -7.58 13.69
C LEU A 222 -16.40 -8.59 14.31
N ILE A 223 -16.99 -9.45 13.48
CA ILE A 223 -17.87 -10.55 13.92
C ILE A 223 -17.30 -11.92 13.57
N TYR A 224 -16.28 -11.96 12.71
CA TYR A 224 -15.60 -13.18 12.29
C TYR A 224 -14.11 -12.90 12.04
N LEU A 225 -13.27 -13.75 12.60
CA LEU A 225 -11.85 -13.81 12.34
C LEU A 225 -11.43 -15.24 12.00
N GLU A 226 -10.55 -15.36 11.03
CA GLU A 226 -9.79 -16.59 10.81
C GLU A 226 -8.31 -16.29 10.77
N LYS A 227 -7.57 -16.94 11.66
CA LYS A 227 -6.13 -16.81 11.88
C LYS A 227 -5.47 -18.16 11.66
N VAL A 228 -4.60 -18.27 10.65
CA VAL A 228 -3.84 -19.50 10.36
C VAL A 228 -2.36 -19.15 10.26
N GLU A 229 -1.51 -19.84 11.02
CA GLU A 229 -0.04 -19.67 10.95
C GLU A 229 0.42 -18.20 11.03
N CYS A 230 -0.06 -17.48 12.05
CA CYS A 230 0.38 -16.13 12.39
C CYS A 230 1.05 -16.17 13.79
N PRO A 231 2.37 -16.38 13.89
CA PRO A 231 3.06 -16.70 15.14
C PRO A 231 3.20 -15.52 16.10
N LYS A 232 3.26 -14.29 15.59
CA LYS A 232 3.42 -13.07 16.39
C LYS A 232 2.08 -12.44 16.84
N LEU A 233 0.97 -13.10 16.54
CA LEU A 233 -0.36 -12.69 16.98
C LEU A 233 -0.72 -13.38 18.30
N SER A 234 -0.84 -12.61 19.38
CA SER A 234 -0.95 -13.11 20.75
C SER A 234 -2.35 -12.92 21.36
N PHE A 235 -2.75 -13.83 22.24
CA PHE A 235 -4.02 -13.76 23.00
C PHE A 235 -5.31 -13.80 22.17
N PHE A 236 -5.26 -14.39 20.97
CA PHE A 236 -6.44 -14.54 20.11
C PHE A 236 -7.34 -15.67 20.61
N PRO A 237 -8.64 -15.42 20.85
CA PRO A 237 -9.60 -16.41 21.34
C PRO A 237 -10.11 -17.31 20.20
N CYS A 238 -9.19 -17.91 19.44
CA CYS A 238 -9.53 -18.79 18.33
C CYS A 238 -9.71 -20.24 18.80
N ASP A 239 -10.59 -20.98 18.13
CA ASP A 239 -10.74 -22.43 18.29
C ASP A 239 -9.56 -23.21 17.67
N GLU A 240 -9.63 -24.54 17.72
CA GLU A 240 -8.64 -25.46 17.14
C GLU A 240 -8.43 -25.26 15.64
N SER A 241 -9.43 -24.71 14.93
CA SER A 241 -9.37 -24.41 13.50
C SER A 241 -8.78 -23.02 13.20
N GLY A 242 -8.48 -22.24 14.24
CA GLY A 242 -8.00 -20.87 14.12
C GLY A 242 -9.12 -19.86 13.83
N VAL A 243 -10.36 -20.16 14.18
CA VAL A 243 -11.53 -19.31 13.93
C VAL A 243 -12.04 -18.71 15.23
N TRP A 244 -12.44 -17.44 15.15
CA TRP A 244 -13.22 -16.75 16.17
C TRP A 244 -14.46 -16.14 15.51
N SER A 245 -15.61 -16.25 16.17
CA SER A 245 -16.85 -15.60 15.75
C SER A 245 -17.64 -15.15 16.97
N VAL A 246 -18.45 -14.11 16.80
CA VAL A 246 -19.43 -13.71 17.82
C VAL A 246 -20.60 -14.68 17.74
N ASP A 247 -20.91 -15.35 18.84
CA ASP A 247 -22.11 -16.18 18.96
C ASP A 247 -23.37 -15.30 18.96
N GLU A 248 -24.43 -15.74 18.27
CA GLU A 248 -25.72 -15.02 18.15
C GLU A 248 -26.38 -14.66 19.51
N GLN A 249 -25.91 -15.23 20.63
CA GLN A 249 -26.43 -14.95 21.97
C GLN A 249 -25.87 -13.66 22.60
N ASP A 250 -24.73 -13.13 22.11
CA ASP A 250 -24.15 -11.88 22.63
C ASP A 250 -24.53 -10.63 21.83
N THR A 251 -25.06 -10.78 20.62
CA THR A 251 -25.64 -9.66 19.84
C THR A 251 -26.84 -9.01 20.52
N ALA A 252 -27.58 -9.76 21.35
CA ALA A 252 -28.75 -9.27 22.09
C ALA A 252 -28.40 -8.36 23.29
N LYS A 253 -27.12 -8.25 23.70
CA LYS A 253 -26.71 -7.36 24.81
C LYS A 253 -26.17 -6.01 24.35
N VAL A 254 -25.83 -5.87 23.08
CA VAL A 254 -25.32 -4.61 22.52
C VAL A 254 -26.47 -3.65 22.20
N GLU A 255 -27.65 -4.16 21.83
CA GLU A 255 -28.82 -3.31 21.54
C GLU A 255 -29.56 -2.82 22.79
N VAL A 256 -29.41 -3.47 23.95
CA VAL A 256 -30.15 -3.11 25.19
C VAL A 256 -29.47 -1.99 25.99
N ASN A 257 -28.20 -1.66 25.69
CA ASN A 257 -27.46 -0.58 26.35
C ASN A 257 -27.35 0.70 25.51
N ALA A 258 -28.09 0.79 24.39
CA ALA A 258 -28.06 1.92 23.46
C ALA A 258 -29.38 2.71 23.41
N GLU A 259 -30.25 2.55 24.42
CA GLU A 259 -31.48 3.34 24.60
C GLU A 259 -31.44 4.18 25.88
#